data_AF-A0A7Y2E900-F1
#
_entry.id   AF-A0A7Y2E900-F1
#
_cell.length_a   1.000
_cell.length_b   1.000
_cell.length_c   1.000
_cell.angle_alpha   90.00
_cell.angle_beta   90.00
_cell.angle_gamma   90.00
#
_symmetry.space_group_name_H-M   'P 1'
#
loop_
_entity.id
_entity.type
_entity.pdbx_description
1 polymer ?
#
loop_
_entity_poly.entity_id
_entity_poly.type
_entity_poly.pdbx_seq_one_letter_code
_entity_poly.pdbx_strand_id
1 'polypeptide(L)'
;MAARARGEDDTVVRLVDAAIAEIGEMIRIPDVPEEPRFADIYRTVVAEYERVYGPSDTLFTAFGDIFELRKDVFAALEAIEDPLLEDITPPAMQPVGTTFPMTNNRLVENSMDFLLRERRDVVRTWITRADTYFPMIEQIFREEGVPDELKYLAMIESGLNPRARSWARAVGMWQFIASTGRVYDLEVNAWVDERMDPEKSTRAAARHLRDL
;
A
#
# COMPACT_ATOMS: atom_id res chain seq x y z
N MET A 1 -8.91 29.87 30.95
CA MET A 1 -9.11 28.40 31.06
C MET A 1 -9.26 27.69 29.70
N ALA A 2 -9.47 28.37 28.56
CA ALA A 2 -9.73 27.72 27.25
C ALA A 2 -8.49 27.50 26.33
N ALA A 3 -7.28 27.86 26.78
CA ALA A 3 -6.04 27.63 26.03
C ALA A 3 -5.29 26.36 26.47
N ARG A 4 -5.61 25.80 27.65
CA ARG A 4 -4.96 24.59 28.19
C ARG A 4 -5.50 23.30 27.57
N ALA A 5 -6.81 23.25 27.28
CA ALA A 5 -7.47 22.08 26.68
C ALA A 5 -6.99 21.75 25.25
N ARG A 6 -6.58 22.75 24.45
CA ARG A 6 -6.10 22.52 23.07
C ARG A 6 -4.70 21.93 22.96
N GLY A 7 -3.85 22.11 23.97
CA GLY A 7 -2.49 21.54 23.99
C GLY A 7 -2.40 20.13 24.59
N GLU A 8 -3.35 19.80 25.47
CA GLU A 8 -3.49 18.48 26.08
C GLU A 8 -4.05 17.47 25.08
N ASP A 9 -5.08 17.84 24.30
CA ASP A 9 -5.62 17.01 23.21
C ASP A 9 -4.56 16.66 22.16
N ASP A 10 -3.71 17.62 21.77
CA ASP A 10 -2.63 17.39 20.80
C ASP A 10 -1.53 16.46 21.34
N THR A 11 -1.33 16.45 22.67
CA THR A 11 -0.36 15.57 23.32
C THR A 11 -0.88 14.14 23.42
N VAL A 12 -2.17 13.96 23.76
CA VAL A 12 -2.82 12.64 23.82
C VAL A 12 -2.86 12.00 22.44
N VAL A 13 -3.23 12.77 21.41
CA VAL A 13 -3.23 12.31 20.01
C VAL A 13 -1.84 11.81 19.58
N ARG A 14 -0.77 12.58 19.86
CA ARG A 14 0.60 12.15 19.56
C ARG A 14 1.03 10.90 20.34
N LEU A 15 0.58 10.75 21.58
CA LEU A 15 0.92 9.60 22.42
C LEU A 15 0.25 8.32 21.90
N VAL A 16 -1.04 8.42 21.54
CA VAL A 16 -1.80 7.32 20.94
C VAL A 16 -1.19 6.93 19.59
N ASP A 17 -0.80 7.91 18.79
CA ASP A 17 -0.11 7.70 17.51
C ASP A 17 1.24 6.98 17.67
N ALA A 18 2.04 7.40 18.64
CA ALA A 18 3.32 6.75 18.94
C ALA A 18 3.10 5.32 19.45
N ALA A 19 2.13 5.10 20.34
CA ALA A 19 1.82 3.78 20.89
C ALA A 19 1.36 2.79 19.81
N ILE A 20 0.55 3.24 18.84
CA ILE A 20 0.13 2.41 17.70
C ILE A 20 1.31 2.05 16.79
N ALA A 21 2.23 2.99 16.55
CA ALA A 21 3.44 2.73 15.77
C ALA A 21 4.34 1.68 16.45
N GLU A 22 4.58 1.82 17.75
CA GLU A 22 5.37 0.86 18.54
C GLU A 22 4.72 -0.52 18.58
N ILE A 23 3.39 -0.60 18.75
CA ILE A 23 2.65 -1.86 18.64
C ILE A 23 2.83 -2.49 17.26
N GLY A 24 2.80 -1.69 16.19
CA GLY A 24 3.05 -2.15 14.83
C GLY A 24 4.41 -2.81 14.65
N GLU A 25 5.46 -2.28 15.31
CA GLU A 25 6.78 -2.91 15.33
C GLU A 25 6.79 -4.21 16.15
N MET A 26 6.13 -4.21 17.32
CA MET A 26 6.05 -5.38 18.19
C MET A 26 5.34 -6.58 17.54
N ILE A 27 4.31 -6.35 16.72
CA ILE A 27 3.60 -7.42 16.00
C ILE A 27 4.53 -8.19 15.04
N ARG A 28 5.58 -7.52 14.54
CA ARG A 28 6.54 -8.13 13.60
C ARG A 28 7.61 -8.97 14.29
N ILE A 29 7.69 -8.92 15.62
CA ILE A 29 8.63 -9.72 16.40
C ILE A 29 7.99 -11.11 16.62
N PRO A 30 8.67 -12.21 16.25
CA PRO A 30 8.17 -13.57 16.50
C PRO A 30 7.81 -13.78 17.98
N ASP A 31 6.79 -14.60 18.23
CA ASP A 31 6.25 -14.97 19.56
C ASP A 31 5.61 -13.83 20.38
N VAL A 32 5.90 -12.56 20.08
CA VAL A 32 5.33 -11.39 20.78
C VAL A 32 3.80 -11.28 20.66
N PRO A 33 3.17 -11.54 19.49
CA PRO A 33 1.70 -11.57 19.39
C PRO A 33 1.03 -12.66 20.22
N GLU A 34 1.74 -13.74 20.56
CA GLU A 34 1.22 -14.88 21.31
C GLU A 34 1.30 -14.66 22.83
N GLU A 35 2.07 -13.65 23.28
CA GLU A 35 2.20 -13.30 24.69
C GLU A 35 0.90 -12.70 25.26
N PRO A 36 0.34 -13.25 26.35
CA PRO A 36 -0.90 -12.75 26.96
C PRO A 36 -0.85 -11.26 27.34
N ARG A 37 0.34 -10.79 27.74
CA ARG A 37 0.57 -9.38 28.11
C ARG A 37 0.49 -8.44 26.91
N PHE A 38 0.85 -8.91 25.72
CA PHE A 38 0.76 -8.13 24.49
C PHE A 38 -0.71 -7.89 24.12
N ALA A 39 -1.56 -8.91 24.24
CA ALA A 39 -3.00 -8.79 23.97
C ALA A 39 -3.70 -7.73 24.85
N ASP A 40 -3.28 -7.58 26.11
CA ASP A 40 -3.82 -6.56 27.02
C ASP A 40 -3.42 -5.14 26.62
N ILE A 41 -2.14 -4.95 26.24
CA ILE A 41 -1.62 -3.66 25.76
C ILE A 41 -2.29 -3.28 24.45
N TYR A 42 -2.35 -4.24 23.51
CA TYR A 42 -3.00 -4.07 22.21
C TYR A 42 -4.45 -3.60 22.36
N ARG A 43 -5.27 -4.30 23.14
CA ARG A 43 -6.67 -3.93 23.38
C ARG A 43 -6.81 -2.53 23.96
N THR A 44 -5.94 -2.17 24.91
CA THR A 44 -6.00 -0.87 25.59
C THR A 44 -5.66 0.27 24.64
N VAL A 45 -4.59 0.12 23.86
CA VAL A 45 -4.15 1.17 22.93
C VAL A 45 -5.09 1.28 21.74
N VAL A 46 -5.61 0.16 21.22
CA VAL A 46 -6.61 0.16 20.15
C VAL A 46 -7.92 0.80 20.62
N ALA A 47 -8.39 0.50 21.84
CA ALA A 47 -9.59 1.14 22.38
C ALA A 47 -9.44 2.66 22.52
N GLU A 48 -8.25 3.14 22.92
CA GLU A 48 -7.99 4.59 22.93
C GLU A 48 -7.88 5.19 21.52
N TYR A 49 -7.26 4.47 20.60
CA TYR A 49 -7.23 4.86 19.20
C TYR A 49 -8.64 4.99 18.63
N GLU A 50 -9.53 4.04 18.88
CA GLU A 50 -10.93 4.09 18.46
C GLU A 50 -11.71 5.23 19.14
N ARG A 51 -11.36 5.60 20.38
CA ARG A 51 -11.96 6.75 21.07
C ARG A 51 -11.54 8.07 20.44
N VAL A 52 -10.29 8.17 19.99
CA VAL A 52 -9.72 9.38 19.37
C VAL A 52 -10.14 9.49 17.89
N TYR A 53 -10.20 8.38 17.17
CA TYR A 53 -10.33 8.36 15.70
C TYR A 53 -11.61 7.69 15.17
N GLY A 54 -12.41 7.05 16.02
CA GLY A 54 -13.61 6.30 15.64
C GLY A 54 -13.36 4.80 15.40
N PRO A 55 -14.42 3.98 15.31
CA PRO A 55 -14.30 2.54 15.11
C PRO A 55 -13.58 2.21 13.79
N SER A 56 -12.57 1.35 13.86
CA SER A 56 -11.82 0.88 12.69
C SER A 56 -12.52 -0.36 12.11
N ASP A 57 -13.18 -0.22 10.97
CA ASP A 57 -13.97 -1.28 10.34
C ASP A 57 -13.12 -2.34 9.58
N THR A 58 -11.95 -2.71 10.14
CA THR A 58 -10.94 -3.55 9.46
C THR A 58 -10.45 -4.72 10.31
N LEU A 59 -11.39 -5.55 10.79
CA LEU A 59 -11.04 -6.86 11.38
C LEU A 59 -11.32 -8.06 10.48
N PHE A 60 -11.80 -7.88 9.25
CA PHE A 60 -11.95 -8.98 8.29
C PHE A 60 -11.63 -8.58 6.85
N THR A 61 -10.34 -8.47 6.55
CA THR A 61 -9.67 -8.80 5.27
C THR A 61 -8.19 -8.72 5.60
N ALA A 62 -7.37 -9.72 5.23
CA ALA A 62 -5.96 -9.80 5.62
C ALA A 62 -5.19 -8.51 5.32
N PHE A 63 -5.08 -7.66 6.34
CA PHE A 63 -4.51 -6.31 6.27
C PHE A 63 -2.98 -6.36 6.09
N GLY A 64 -2.36 -7.52 6.35
CA GLY A 64 -0.92 -7.74 6.26
C GLY A 64 -0.43 -8.33 4.94
N ASP A 65 -1.20 -9.18 4.26
CA ASP A 65 -0.63 -10.07 3.22
C ASP A 65 0.01 -9.32 2.05
N ILE A 66 -0.55 -8.19 1.62
CA ILE A 66 0.01 -7.33 0.56
C ILE A 66 1.29 -6.63 1.01
N PHE A 67 1.35 -6.13 2.24
CA PHE A 67 2.51 -5.39 2.74
C PHE A 67 3.64 -6.34 3.13
N GLU A 68 3.32 -7.51 3.69
CA GLU A 68 4.29 -8.58 3.89
C GLU A 68 4.76 -9.13 2.54
N LEU A 69 3.87 -9.33 1.56
CA LEU A 69 4.29 -9.70 0.20
C LEU A 69 5.27 -8.66 -0.38
N ARG A 70 4.90 -7.38 -0.33
CA ARG A 70 5.76 -6.30 -0.83
C ARG A 70 7.12 -6.34 -0.14
N LYS A 71 7.13 -6.44 1.20
CA LYS A 71 8.35 -6.54 2.00
C LYS A 71 9.19 -7.75 1.61
N ASP A 72 8.59 -8.93 1.45
CA ASP A 72 9.27 -10.16 1.05
C ASP A 72 9.86 -10.04 -0.36
N VAL A 73 9.11 -9.45 -1.31
CA VAL A 73 9.59 -9.17 -2.67
C VAL A 73 10.82 -8.25 -2.61
N PHE A 74 10.74 -7.13 -1.89
CA PHE A 74 11.86 -6.19 -1.79
C PHE A 74 13.06 -6.80 -1.04
N ALA A 75 12.84 -7.56 0.02
CA ALA A 75 13.91 -8.24 0.74
C ALA A 75 14.60 -9.31 -0.14
N ALA A 76 13.82 -10.07 -0.93
CA ALA A 76 14.37 -11.01 -1.90
C ALA A 76 15.17 -10.32 -3.00
N LEU A 77 14.74 -9.13 -3.43
CA LEU A 77 15.47 -8.30 -4.40
C LEU A 77 16.77 -7.73 -3.82
N GLU A 78 16.75 -7.23 -2.59
CA GLU A 78 17.92 -6.65 -1.91
C GLU A 78 18.98 -7.70 -1.56
N ALA A 79 18.58 -8.96 -1.37
CA ALA A 79 19.50 -10.07 -1.11
C ALA A 79 20.33 -10.47 -2.34
N ILE A 80 20.06 -9.90 -3.52
CA ILE A 80 20.80 -10.19 -4.75
C ILE A 80 22.02 -9.25 -4.81
N GLU A 81 23.18 -9.74 -4.37
CA GLU A 81 24.47 -9.04 -4.56
C GLU A 81 24.77 -8.91 -6.07
N ASP A 82 24.89 -7.66 -6.52
CA ASP A 82 25.18 -7.25 -7.89
C ASP A 82 24.07 -7.57 -8.92
N PRO A 83 23.03 -6.72 -9.08
CA PRO A 83 21.88 -6.98 -9.94
C PRO A 83 22.17 -6.87 -11.44
N LEU A 84 23.35 -6.35 -11.78
CA LEU A 84 23.78 -6.11 -13.15
C LEU A 84 25.07 -6.88 -13.37
N LEU A 85 25.00 -8.15 -13.75
CA LEU A 85 25.99 -8.82 -14.60
C LEU A 85 25.50 -10.23 -14.97
N GLU A 86 25.47 -10.44 -16.29
CA GLU A 86 25.45 -11.69 -17.07
C GLU A 86 24.13 -12.49 -17.21
N ASP A 87 23.53 -12.29 -18.39
CA ASP A 87 22.83 -13.23 -19.27
C ASP A 87 22.20 -14.47 -18.63
N ILE A 88 20.98 -14.30 -18.12
CA ILE A 88 19.97 -15.34 -18.16
C ILE A 88 18.90 -14.81 -19.10
N THR A 89 18.66 -15.51 -20.21
CA THR A 89 17.63 -15.15 -21.18
C THR A 89 16.38 -15.97 -20.85
N PRO A 90 15.44 -15.46 -20.05
CA PRO A 90 14.15 -16.09 -19.86
C PRO A 90 13.42 -16.08 -21.21
N PRO A 91 12.52 -17.04 -21.47
CA PRO A 91 11.75 -17.07 -22.70
C PRO A 91 11.07 -15.71 -22.92
N ALA A 92 11.28 -15.13 -24.10
CA ALA A 92 10.97 -13.76 -24.43
C ALA A 92 9.45 -13.47 -24.43
N MET A 93 8.87 -13.23 -23.25
CA MET A 93 7.72 -12.34 -23.15
C MET A 93 8.26 -10.92 -23.04
N GLN A 94 8.59 -10.32 -24.18
CA GLN A 94 8.82 -8.88 -24.19
C GLN A 94 7.47 -8.18 -24.22
N PRO A 95 7.21 -7.24 -23.29
CA PRO A 95 6.04 -6.39 -23.37
C PRO A 95 6.00 -5.69 -24.74
N VAL A 96 4.90 -5.82 -25.46
CA VAL A 96 4.73 -5.25 -26.80
C VAL A 96 4.06 -3.88 -26.66
N GLY A 97 4.63 -2.85 -27.28
CA GLY A 97 4.02 -1.52 -27.38
C GLY A 97 4.07 -0.69 -26.10
N THR A 98 5.11 -0.86 -25.27
CA THR A 98 5.31 -0.04 -24.08
C THR A 98 5.90 1.32 -24.43
N THR A 99 5.55 2.35 -23.64
CA THR A 99 6.11 3.70 -23.75
C THR A 99 7.53 3.73 -23.19
N PHE A 100 7.79 2.95 -22.13
CA PHE A 100 9.11 2.82 -21.52
C PHE A 100 9.79 1.48 -21.87
N PRO A 101 11.15 1.45 -21.91
CA PRO A 101 11.89 0.22 -22.12
C PRO A 101 11.72 -0.72 -20.92
N MET A 102 10.99 -1.81 -21.11
CA MET A 102 10.83 -2.87 -20.11
C MET A 102 12.02 -3.82 -20.16
N THR A 103 13.13 -3.40 -19.54
CA THR A 103 14.36 -4.19 -19.49
C THR A 103 14.11 -5.45 -18.67
N ASN A 104 14.32 -6.61 -19.27
CA ASN A 104 14.32 -7.87 -18.54
C ASN A 104 15.72 -8.13 -17.99
N ASN A 105 15.80 -8.34 -16.69
CA ASN A 105 17.05 -8.63 -16.01
C ASN A 105 16.77 -9.66 -14.89
N ARG A 106 17.85 -10.14 -14.28
CA ARG A 106 17.78 -11.15 -13.22
C ARG A 106 16.88 -10.76 -12.05
N LEU A 107 16.79 -9.46 -11.69
CA LEU A 107 15.87 -9.00 -10.64
C LEU A 107 14.41 -9.18 -11.03
N VAL A 108 14.07 -8.84 -12.27
CA VAL A 108 12.72 -9.01 -12.82
C VAL A 108 12.35 -10.48 -12.88
N GLU A 109 13.26 -11.35 -13.35
CA GLU A 109 13.06 -12.80 -13.39
C GLU A 109 12.81 -13.40 -12.01
N ASN A 110 13.66 -13.08 -11.03
CA ASN A 110 13.50 -13.59 -9.68
C ASN A 110 12.20 -13.11 -9.04
N SER A 111 11.80 -11.86 -9.31
CA SER A 111 10.50 -11.34 -8.86
C SER A 111 9.33 -12.11 -9.49
N MET A 112 9.41 -12.37 -10.80
CA MET A 112 8.40 -13.17 -11.51
C MET A 112 8.32 -14.58 -10.93
N ASP A 113 9.46 -15.25 -10.73
CA ASP A 113 9.52 -16.60 -10.18
C ASP A 113 8.94 -16.65 -8.76
N PHE A 114 9.30 -15.71 -7.90
CA PHE A 114 8.75 -15.62 -6.53
C PHE A 114 7.22 -15.43 -6.56
N LEU A 115 6.72 -14.48 -7.35
CA LEU A 115 5.29 -14.20 -7.45
C LEU A 115 4.51 -15.38 -8.03
N LEU A 116 5.04 -16.04 -9.08
CA LEU A 116 4.37 -17.12 -9.80
C LEU A 116 4.52 -18.50 -9.13
N ARG A 117 5.54 -18.70 -8.28
CA ARG A 117 5.76 -19.98 -7.60
C ARG A 117 5.27 -19.96 -6.15
N GLU A 118 5.68 -18.94 -5.39
CA GLU A 118 5.52 -18.92 -3.94
C GLU A 118 4.26 -18.18 -3.50
N ARG A 119 3.78 -17.21 -4.29
CA ARG A 119 2.68 -16.30 -3.89
C ARG A 119 1.49 -16.33 -4.83
N ARG A 120 1.24 -17.49 -5.47
CA ARG A 120 0.18 -17.69 -6.47
C ARG A 120 -1.21 -17.26 -6.03
N ASP A 121 -1.61 -17.54 -4.80
CA ASP A 121 -2.95 -17.20 -4.32
C ASP A 121 -3.14 -15.68 -4.18
N VAL A 122 -2.07 -14.96 -3.83
CA VAL A 122 -2.07 -13.49 -3.76
C VAL A 122 -2.16 -12.92 -5.17
N VAL A 123 -1.33 -13.41 -6.10
CA VAL A 123 -1.36 -12.99 -7.51
C VAL A 123 -2.73 -13.25 -8.12
N ARG A 124 -3.35 -14.40 -7.84
CA ARG A 124 -4.70 -14.72 -8.31
C ARG A 124 -5.72 -13.69 -7.84
N THR A 125 -5.63 -13.27 -6.58
CA THR A 125 -6.51 -12.23 -6.02
C THR A 125 -6.32 -10.89 -6.74
N TRP A 126 -5.08 -10.53 -7.06
CA TRP A 126 -4.78 -9.30 -7.78
C TRP A 126 -5.30 -9.34 -9.22
N ILE A 127 -5.15 -10.47 -9.92
CA ILE A 127 -5.70 -10.66 -11.27
C ILE A 127 -7.22 -10.49 -11.26
N THR A 128 -7.93 -11.11 -10.30
CA THR A 128 -9.39 -10.93 -10.18
C THR A 128 -9.79 -9.46 -9.98
N ARG A 129 -9.01 -8.70 -9.21
CA ARG A 129 -9.25 -7.25 -9.02
C ARG A 129 -8.85 -6.45 -10.26
N ALA A 130 -7.83 -6.88 -10.99
CA ALA A 130 -7.40 -6.25 -12.25
C ALA A 130 -8.54 -6.30 -13.27
N ASP A 131 -9.23 -7.42 -13.40
CA ASP A 131 -10.41 -7.53 -14.29
C ASP A 131 -11.50 -6.49 -13.97
N THR A 132 -11.58 -6.03 -12.71
CA THR A 132 -12.53 -5.00 -12.28
C THR A 132 -12.00 -3.59 -12.48
N TYR A 133 -10.77 -3.30 -12.06
CA TYR A 133 -10.26 -1.93 -11.96
C TYR A 133 -9.41 -1.48 -13.15
N PHE A 134 -8.77 -2.40 -13.89
CA PHE A 134 -7.93 -2.02 -15.04
C PHE A 134 -8.71 -1.27 -16.13
N PRO A 135 -9.92 -1.67 -16.54
CA PRO A 135 -10.65 -0.91 -17.56
C PRO A 135 -10.88 0.56 -17.16
N MET A 136 -11.16 0.79 -15.88
CA MET A 136 -11.32 2.15 -15.33
C MET A 136 -9.98 2.90 -15.31
N ILE A 137 -8.90 2.26 -14.86
CA ILE A 137 -7.56 2.87 -14.82
C ILE A 137 -7.08 3.22 -16.23
N GLU A 138 -7.20 2.29 -17.18
CA GLU A 138 -6.85 2.46 -18.60
C GLU A 138 -7.63 3.61 -19.25
N GLN A 139 -8.91 3.76 -18.90
CA GLN A 139 -9.70 4.90 -19.37
C GLN A 139 -9.16 6.22 -18.81
N ILE A 140 -8.97 6.31 -17.48
CA ILE A 140 -8.49 7.52 -16.82
C ILE A 140 -7.08 7.89 -17.30
N PHE A 141 -6.20 6.92 -17.46
CA PHE A 141 -4.83 7.15 -17.92
C PHE A 141 -4.80 7.69 -19.35
N ARG A 142 -5.67 7.18 -20.24
CA ARG A 142 -5.85 7.77 -21.58
C ARG A 142 -6.39 9.19 -21.54
N GLU A 143 -7.35 9.48 -20.66
CA GLU A 143 -7.90 10.83 -20.47
C GLU A 143 -6.84 11.80 -19.94
N GLU A 144 -5.97 11.35 -19.04
CA GLU A 144 -4.94 12.16 -18.37
C GLU A 144 -3.58 12.19 -19.12
N GLY A 145 -3.46 11.43 -20.21
CA GLY A 145 -2.24 11.34 -21.02
C GLY A 145 -1.09 10.57 -20.36
N VAL A 146 -1.41 9.60 -19.50
CA VAL A 146 -0.44 8.81 -18.73
C VAL A 146 -0.21 7.45 -19.43
N PRO A 147 1.05 6.97 -19.50
CA PRO A 147 1.36 5.64 -20.03
C PRO A 147 0.61 4.51 -19.30
N ASP A 148 0.00 3.61 -20.07
CA ASP A 148 -0.89 2.57 -19.55
C ASP A 148 -0.17 1.59 -18.62
N GLU A 149 1.10 1.31 -18.91
CA GLU A 149 1.94 0.42 -18.11
C GLU A 149 2.09 0.86 -16.64
N LEU A 150 1.87 2.14 -16.31
CA LEU A 150 1.96 2.61 -14.92
C LEU A 150 0.81 2.08 -14.04
N LYS A 151 -0.25 1.49 -14.62
CA LYS A 151 -1.35 0.88 -13.86
C LYS A 151 -0.89 -0.26 -12.96
N TYR A 152 0.20 -0.95 -13.33
CA TYR A 152 0.77 -2.03 -12.53
C TYR A 152 1.36 -1.53 -11.20
N LEU A 153 1.60 -0.22 -11.04
CA LEU A 153 1.98 0.36 -9.75
C LEU A 153 0.87 0.17 -8.70
N ALA A 154 -0.40 0.40 -9.06
CA ALA A 154 -1.51 0.17 -8.12
C ALA A 154 -1.64 -1.31 -7.71
N MET A 155 -1.21 -2.23 -8.57
CA MET A 155 -1.16 -3.65 -8.27
C MET A 155 -0.09 -3.96 -7.23
N ILE A 156 1.14 -3.45 -7.36
CA ILE A 156 2.19 -3.72 -6.37
C ILE A 156 1.99 -2.94 -5.06
N GLU A 157 1.38 -1.76 -5.10
CA GLU A 157 1.17 -0.91 -3.92
C GLU A 157 0.09 -1.44 -2.98
N SER A 158 -0.99 -2.02 -3.53
CA SER A 158 -2.16 -2.41 -2.73
C SER A 158 -2.83 -3.72 -3.17
N GLY A 159 -2.35 -4.33 -4.25
CA GLY A 159 -3.10 -5.40 -4.93
C GLY A 159 -4.44 -4.91 -5.46
N LEU A 160 -4.50 -3.65 -5.93
CA LEU A 160 -5.72 -2.97 -6.38
C LEU A 160 -6.83 -2.93 -5.30
N ASN A 161 -6.46 -2.85 -4.03
CA ASN A 161 -7.42 -2.77 -2.94
C ASN A 161 -7.75 -1.31 -2.61
N PRO A 162 -8.97 -0.82 -2.91
CA PRO A 162 -9.35 0.55 -2.60
C PRO A 162 -9.46 0.84 -1.11
N ARG A 163 -9.49 -0.18 -0.25
CA ARG A 163 -9.54 -0.02 1.21
C ARG A 163 -8.20 -0.37 1.89
N ALA A 164 -7.13 -0.59 1.11
CA ALA A 164 -5.81 -0.84 1.70
C ALA A 164 -5.39 0.35 2.56
N ARG A 165 -4.87 0.08 3.76
CA ARG A 165 -4.23 1.08 4.60
C ARG A 165 -2.90 0.53 5.07
N SER A 166 -1.83 1.29 4.92
CA SER A 166 -0.54 0.91 5.46
C SER A 166 -0.37 1.42 6.89
N TRP A 167 0.61 0.86 7.59
CA TRP A 167 1.09 1.36 8.88
C TRP A 167 1.55 2.83 8.81
N ALA A 168 2.10 3.25 7.67
CA ALA A 168 2.54 4.62 7.40
C ALA A 168 1.39 5.57 7.00
N ARG A 169 0.13 5.14 7.18
CA ARG A 169 -1.09 5.93 6.91
C ARG A 169 -1.37 6.21 5.43
N ALA A 170 -0.68 5.51 4.52
CA ALA A 170 -1.03 5.51 3.10
C ALA A 170 -2.33 4.71 2.89
N VAL A 171 -3.23 5.19 2.04
CA VAL A 171 -4.58 4.62 1.87
C VAL A 171 -4.93 4.47 0.39
N GLY A 172 -5.71 3.44 0.09
CA GLY A 172 -6.32 3.24 -1.22
C GLY A 172 -5.47 2.42 -2.18
N MET A 173 -5.97 2.29 -3.41
CA MET A 173 -5.30 1.49 -4.45
C MET A 173 -3.89 2.00 -4.76
N TRP A 174 -3.73 3.31 -4.66
CA TRP A 174 -2.52 4.06 -4.99
C TRP A 174 -1.68 4.44 -3.76
N GLN A 175 -2.07 3.96 -2.57
CA GLN A 175 -1.35 4.23 -1.32
C GLN A 175 -1.00 5.72 -1.13
N PHE A 176 -2.01 6.60 -1.24
CA PHE A 176 -1.82 8.02 -0.99
C PHE A 176 -1.67 8.31 0.51
N ILE A 177 -0.64 9.07 0.88
CA ILE A 177 -0.62 9.80 2.15
C ILE A 177 -1.61 10.96 2.05
N ALA A 178 -2.33 11.26 3.14
CA ALA A 178 -3.39 12.28 3.15
C ALA A 178 -2.89 13.67 2.71
N SER A 179 -1.66 14.05 3.04
CA SER A 179 -1.05 15.31 2.58
C SER A 179 -0.92 15.34 1.06
N THR A 180 -0.31 14.30 0.46
CA THR A 180 -0.14 14.19 -0.99
C THR A 180 -1.49 14.07 -1.70
N GLY A 181 -2.43 13.28 -1.17
CA GLY A 181 -3.76 13.14 -1.74
C GLY A 181 -4.48 14.49 -1.86
N ARG A 182 -4.38 15.35 -0.84
CA ARG A 182 -4.97 16.70 -0.87
C ARG A 182 -4.33 17.62 -1.91
N VAL A 183 -3.04 17.47 -2.21
CA VAL A 183 -2.38 18.22 -3.31
C VAL A 183 -3.00 17.88 -4.66
N TYR A 184 -3.53 16.66 -4.81
CA TYR A 184 -4.21 16.18 -6.01
C TYR A 184 -5.73 16.18 -5.89
N ASP A 185 -6.28 17.07 -5.06
CA ASP A 185 -7.72 17.31 -4.86
C ASP A 185 -8.52 16.14 -4.27
N LEU A 186 -7.88 15.25 -3.50
CA LEU A 186 -8.62 14.26 -2.71
C LEU A 186 -9.07 14.85 -1.37
N GLU A 187 -10.37 14.80 -1.11
CA GLU A 187 -10.95 15.15 0.17
C GLU A 187 -10.65 14.08 1.22
N VAL A 188 -10.01 14.50 2.33
CA VAL A 188 -9.70 13.63 3.46
C VAL A 188 -10.04 14.35 4.75
N ASN A 189 -11.15 13.94 5.38
CA ASN A 189 -11.67 14.43 6.65
C ASN A 189 -12.22 13.25 7.50
N ALA A 190 -12.85 13.56 8.63
CA ALA A 190 -13.34 12.54 9.57
C ALA A 190 -14.47 11.65 9.03
N TRP A 191 -15.19 12.09 8.00
CA TRP A 191 -16.36 11.42 7.44
C TRP A 191 -16.12 10.87 6.03
N VAL A 192 -15.21 11.50 5.28
CA VAL A 192 -14.92 11.19 3.89
C VAL A 192 -13.42 11.04 3.71
N ASP A 193 -13.00 9.94 3.09
CA ASP A 193 -11.62 9.72 2.69
C ASP A 193 -11.59 9.21 1.24
N GLU A 194 -11.47 10.15 0.30
CA GLU A 194 -11.52 9.90 -1.14
C GLU A 194 -10.29 9.15 -1.66
N ARG A 195 -9.27 8.92 -0.83
CA ARG A 195 -8.19 7.99 -1.17
C ARG A 195 -8.72 6.57 -1.36
N MET A 196 -9.83 6.23 -0.70
CA MET A 196 -10.49 4.93 -0.87
C MET A 196 -11.46 4.88 -2.06
N ASP A 197 -11.71 6.01 -2.73
CA ASP A 197 -12.53 6.05 -3.94
C ASP A 197 -11.67 5.63 -5.14
N PRO A 198 -12.00 4.52 -5.84
CA PRO A 198 -11.16 4.01 -6.92
C PRO A 198 -10.97 5.01 -8.06
N GLU A 199 -12.00 5.75 -8.45
CA GLU A 199 -11.94 6.67 -9.59
C GLU A 199 -11.16 7.93 -9.20
N LYS A 200 -11.53 8.57 -8.09
CA LYS A 200 -10.89 9.82 -7.64
C LYS A 200 -9.42 9.60 -7.32
N SER A 201 -9.10 8.53 -6.60
CA SER A 201 -7.70 8.19 -6.30
C SER A 201 -6.91 7.87 -7.56
N THR A 202 -7.51 7.25 -8.58
CA THR A 202 -6.83 6.99 -9.86
C THR A 202 -6.59 8.26 -10.67
N ARG A 203 -7.55 9.18 -10.71
CA ARG A 203 -7.33 10.49 -11.34
C ARG A 203 -6.23 11.28 -10.63
N ALA A 204 -6.23 11.27 -9.29
CA ALA A 204 -5.17 11.87 -8.49
C ALA A 204 -3.80 11.22 -8.77
N ALA A 205 -3.73 9.88 -8.86
CA ALA A 205 -2.52 9.16 -9.20
C ALA A 205 -2.01 9.48 -10.60
N ALA A 206 -2.89 9.53 -11.59
CA ALA A 206 -2.54 9.89 -12.96
C ALA A 206 -1.92 11.30 -13.02
N ARG A 207 -2.53 12.29 -12.34
CA ARG A 207 -1.96 13.64 -12.23
C ARG A 207 -0.61 13.63 -11.52
N HIS A 208 -0.48 12.87 -10.43
CA HIS A 208 0.77 12.76 -9.70
C HIS A 208 1.90 12.18 -10.52
N LEU A 209 1.65 11.08 -11.24
CA LEU A 209 2.64 10.42 -12.09
C LEU A 209 3.11 11.29 -13.25
N ARG A 210 2.26 12.22 -13.72
CA ARG A 210 2.62 13.16 -14.80
C ARG A 210 3.52 14.30 -14.33
N ASP A 211 3.49 14.61 -13.04
CA ASP A 211 4.31 15.68 -12.44
C ASP A 211 5.73 15.20 -12.06
N LEU A 212 6.00 13.89 -12.15
CA LEU A 212 7.31 13.27 -11.90
C LEU A 212 8.19 13.30 -13.14
#